data_AF-A0A6A0H9I5-F1
#
_entry.id   AF-A0A6A0H9I5-F1
#
_cell.length_a   1.000
_cell.length_b   1.000
_cell.length_c   1.000
_cell.angle_alpha   90.00
_cell.angle_beta   90.00
_cell.angle_gamma   90.00
#
_symmetry.space_group_name_H-M   'P 1'
#
loop_
_entity.id
_entity.type
_entity.pdbx_description
1 polymer ?
#
loop_
_entity_poly.entity_id
_entity_poly.type
_entity_poly.pdbx_seq_one_letter_code
_entity_poly.pdbx_strand_id
1 'polypeptide(L)'
;MSVVGSGSAGSVVAGRLAEVPDWDVLVFETGGQPPALFKIPAFYIGSEFPNATYKNEYKTPPQKYTNRFAKSTEVEYTRGKVIGGSGTINQLMYHRGNPQDYDNWAALGNTGWNYKTVLEYFKKSEDYQGPVKPRD
;
A
#
# COMPACT_ATOMS: atom_id res chain seq x y z
N MET A 1 -17.58 1.73 14.52
CA MET A 1 -16.38 0.90 14.22
C MET A 1 -15.18 1.81 14.06
N SER A 2 -13.97 1.31 14.36
CA SER A 2 -12.75 2.13 14.28
C SER A 2 -11.70 1.47 13.39
N VAL A 3 -11.09 2.26 12.51
CA VAL A 3 -9.96 1.85 11.67
C VAL A 3 -8.74 2.67 12.06
N VAL A 4 -7.63 1.99 12.35
CA VAL A 4 -6.36 2.65 12.69
C VAL A 4 -5.47 2.65 11.45
N GLY A 5 -5.24 3.85 10.90
CA GLY A 5 -4.51 4.10 9.67
C GLY A 5 -5.43 4.18 8.46
N SER A 6 -5.35 5.31 7.73
CA SER A 6 -6.02 5.52 6.43
C SER A 6 -5.10 5.16 5.25
N GLY A 7 -4.25 4.15 5.43
CA GLY A 7 -3.35 3.65 4.39
C GLY A 7 -4.07 2.86 3.28
N SER A 8 -3.30 2.19 2.42
CA SER A 8 -3.82 1.43 1.28
C SER A 8 -4.92 0.42 1.64
N ALA A 9 -4.74 -0.35 2.71
CA ALA A 9 -5.75 -1.30 3.18
C ALA A 9 -6.82 -0.64 4.05
N GLY A 10 -6.41 0.25 4.98
CA GLY A 10 -7.32 0.88 5.94
C GLY A 10 -8.39 1.74 5.26
N SER A 11 -8.05 2.45 4.19
CA SER A 11 -9.00 3.22 3.39
C SER A 11 -10.06 2.32 2.75
N VAL A 12 -9.67 1.15 2.23
CA VAL A 12 -10.61 0.18 1.63
C VAL A 12 -11.55 -0.37 2.69
N VAL A 13 -11.03 -0.77 3.85
CA VAL A 13 -11.84 -1.28 4.95
C VAL A 13 -12.83 -0.21 5.42
N ALA A 14 -12.36 1.01 5.70
CA ALA A 14 -13.21 2.10 6.14
C ALA A 14 -14.32 2.41 5.12
N GLY A 15 -13.97 2.50 3.84
CA GLY A 15 -14.93 2.76 2.76
C GLY A 15 -16.00 1.67 2.65
N ARG A 16 -15.61 0.39 2.71
CA ARG A 16 -16.58 -0.73 2.63
C ARG A 16 -17.46 -0.84 3.86
N LEU A 17 -16.93 -0.58 5.06
CA LEU A 17 -17.74 -0.55 6.28
C LEU A 17 -18.76 0.59 6.24
N ALA A 18 -18.39 1.75 5.67
CA ALA A 18 -19.26 2.91 5.54
C ALA A 18 -20.36 2.75 4.47
N GLU A 19 -20.33 1.70 3.63
CA GLU A 19 -21.43 1.36 2.72
C GLU A 19 -22.68 0.88 3.48
N VAL A 20 -22.55 0.48 4.74
CA VAL A 20 -23.67 0.09 5.61
C VAL A 20 -24.25 1.33 6.29
N PRO A 21 -25.49 1.75 5.97
CA PRO A 21 -26.04 3.04 6.43
C PRO A 21 -26.14 3.19 7.95
N ASP A 22 -26.27 2.09 8.67
CA ASP A 22 -26.43 2.08 10.13
C ASP A 22 -25.09 2.13 10.89
N TRP A 23 -23.96 2.13 10.18
CA TRP A 23 -22.63 2.03 10.79
C TRP A 23 -21.88 3.36 10.76
N ASP A 24 -21.53 3.86 11.95
CA ASP A 24 -20.55 4.93 12.09
C ASP A 24 -19.12 4.38 12.03
N VAL A 25 -18.30 4.91 11.12
CA VAL A 25 -16.91 4.50 10.91
C VAL A 25 -15.96 5.66 11.25
N LEU A 26 -15.14 5.47 12.27
CA LEU A 26 -14.10 6.43 12.66
C LEU A 26 -12.73 5.96 12.17
N VAL A 27 -11.96 6.85 11.55
CA VAL A 27 -10.60 6.56 11.06
C VAL A 27 -9.58 7.43 11.79
N PHE A 28 -8.55 6.80 12.34
CA PHE A 28 -7.42 7.49 12.96
C PHE A 28 -6.23 7.48 12.01
N GLU A 29 -5.76 8.64 11.57
CA GLU A 29 -4.56 8.80 10.73
C GLU A 29 -3.55 9.69 11.43
N THR A 30 -2.28 9.27 11.43
CA THR A 30 -1.18 10.03 12.03
C THR A 30 -0.65 11.13 11.11
N GLY A 31 -0.93 10.99 9.81
CA GLY A 31 -0.59 11.94 8.77
C GLY A 31 -1.68 12.96 8.44
N GLY A 32 -1.30 13.94 7.62
CA GLY A 32 -2.23 14.93 7.05
C GLY A 32 -2.61 14.62 5.60
N GLN A 33 -3.10 15.65 4.92
CA GLN A 33 -3.31 15.59 3.47
C GLN A 33 -1.95 15.45 2.74
N PRO A 34 -1.90 14.68 1.65
CA PRO A 34 -0.68 14.57 0.87
C PRO A 34 -0.37 15.88 0.13
N PRO A 35 0.92 16.22 -0.05
CA PRO A 35 1.31 17.30 -0.94
C PRO A 35 0.76 17.11 -2.36
N ALA A 36 0.44 18.21 -3.03
CA ALA A 36 -0.10 18.19 -4.40
C ALA A 36 0.82 17.48 -5.41
N LEU A 37 2.14 17.42 -5.15
CA LEU A 37 3.11 16.78 -6.03
C LEU A 37 2.77 15.30 -6.30
N PHE A 38 2.22 14.58 -5.32
CA PHE A 38 1.90 13.15 -5.44
C PHE A 38 0.69 12.87 -6.35
N LYS A 39 0.02 13.92 -6.83
CA LYS A 39 -0.99 13.80 -7.89
C LYS A 39 -0.37 13.66 -9.27
N ILE A 40 0.93 13.95 -9.43
CA ILE A 40 1.65 13.88 -10.68
C ILE A 40 2.53 12.62 -10.63
N PRO A 41 2.23 11.57 -11.43
CA PRO A 41 2.95 10.29 -11.34
C PRO A 41 4.46 10.40 -11.48
N ALA A 42 4.95 11.29 -12.35
CA ALA A 42 6.39 11.51 -12.56
C ALA A 42 7.13 12.03 -11.32
N PHE A 43 6.42 12.56 -10.33
CA PHE A 43 7.00 13.12 -9.11
C PHE A 43 6.97 12.14 -7.92
N TYR A 44 6.78 10.84 -8.15
CA TYR A 44 6.92 9.83 -7.09
C TYR A 44 8.26 9.94 -6.33
N ILE A 45 9.33 10.41 -7.00
CA ILE A 45 10.66 10.67 -6.41
C ILE A 45 10.63 11.56 -5.17
N GLY A 46 9.57 12.35 -4.98
CA GLY A 46 9.35 13.10 -3.74
C GLY A 46 9.34 12.22 -2.49
N SER A 47 9.03 10.92 -2.59
CA SER A 47 9.17 9.97 -1.48
C SER A 47 10.59 9.87 -0.93
N GLU A 48 11.60 10.19 -1.76
CA GLU A 48 13.02 10.11 -1.42
C GLU A 48 13.57 11.41 -0.83
N PHE A 49 12.78 12.49 -0.79
CA PHE A 49 13.26 13.76 -0.24
C PHE A 49 13.47 13.67 1.27
N PRO A 50 14.64 14.04 1.79
CA PRO A 50 14.93 13.91 3.22
C PRO A 50 14.07 14.87 4.05
N ASN A 51 13.81 14.50 5.31
CA ASN A 51 13.08 15.33 6.29
C ASN A 51 11.66 15.75 5.85
N ALA A 52 11.00 14.95 5.00
CA ALA A 52 9.64 15.23 4.58
C ALA A 52 8.60 14.88 5.65
N THR A 53 7.64 15.78 5.88
CA THR A 53 6.58 15.63 6.89
C THR A 53 5.52 14.60 6.55
N TYR A 54 5.43 14.20 5.27
CA TYR A 54 4.44 13.27 4.72
C TYR A 54 4.90 11.80 4.73
N LYS A 55 6.02 11.50 5.39
CA LYS A 55 6.54 10.14 5.52
C LYS A 55 7.17 9.90 6.90
N ASN A 56 7.18 8.64 7.30
CA ASN A 56 8.03 8.13 8.36
C ASN A 56 9.28 7.52 7.72
N GLU A 57 10.45 7.95 8.16
CA GLU A 57 11.74 7.38 7.77
C GLU A 57 12.20 6.41 8.85
N TYR A 58 11.74 5.17 8.77
CA TYR A 58 12.26 4.12 9.63
C TYR A 58 13.66 3.73 9.18
N LYS A 59 14.46 3.19 10.10
CA LYS A 59 15.77 2.62 9.77
C LYS A 59 15.80 1.16 10.17
N THR A 60 16.34 0.34 9.29
CA THR A 60 16.70 -1.04 9.67
C THR A 60 17.89 -0.99 10.63
N PRO A 61 18.06 -1.99 11.50
CA PRO A 61 19.33 -2.16 12.19
C PRO A 61 20.44 -2.43 11.16
N PRO A 62 21.73 -2.23 11.52
CA PRO A 62 22.87 -2.52 10.64
C PRO A 62 22.78 -3.92 10.01
N GLN A 63 22.85 -3.97 8.67
CA GLN A 63 22.70 -5.22 7.92
C GLN A 63 24.08 -5.82 7.55
N LYS A 64 24.23 -7.15 7.68
CA LYS A 64 25.51 -7.84 7.44
C LYS A 64 25.89 -7.96 5.94
N TYR A 65 24.88 -7.97 5.06
CA TYR A 65 25.04 -8.33 3.65
C TYR A 65 24.63 -7.23 2.67
N THR A 66 24.34 -6.02 3.12
CA THR A 66 23.94 -4.89 2.26
C THR A 66 24.79 -3.64 2.57
N ASN A 67 24.67 -2.59 1.74
CA ASN A 67 25.26 -1.27 1.99
C ASN A 67 26.78 -1.24 2.27
N ARG A 68 27.54 -2.19 1.71
CA ARG A 68 28.98 -2.35 1.95
C ARG A 68 29.85 -1.20 1.41
N PHE A 69 29.28 -0.34 0.57
CA PHE A 69 29.94 0.86 0.03
C PHE A 69 29.37 2.17 0.62
N ALA A 70 28.42 2.08 1.56
CA ALA A 70 27.87 3.24 2.25
C ALA A 70 28.56 3.45 3.60
N LYS A 71 28.42 4.66 4.15
CA LYS A 71 28.96 5.00 5.49
C LYS A 71 28.24 4.27 6.63
N SER A 72 27.00 3.84 6.41
CA SER A 72 26.20 3.02 7.33
C SER A 72 25.62 1.83 6.58
N THR A 73 25.52 0.68 7.25
CA THR A 73 24.83 -0.51 6.72
C THR A 73 23.34 -0.55 7.08
N GLU A 74 22.84 0.47 7.76
CA GLU A 74 21.41 0.71 7.95
C GLU A 74 20.78 1.11 6.62
N VAL A 75 19.50 0.78 6.45
CA VAL A 75 18.71 1.09 5.25
C VAL A 75 17.50 1.90 5.68
N GLU A 76 17.23 2.99 4.96
CA GLU A 76 16.01 3.77 5.14
C GLU A 76 14.80 3.01 4.60
N TYR A 77 13.72 3.02 5.38
CA TYR A 77 12.50 2.33 5.06
C TYR A 77 11.32 3.30 5.14
N THR A 78 11.13 3.99 4.01
CA THR A 78 10.12 5.03 3.83
C THR A 78 8.70 4.46 3.91
N ARG A 79 7.87 5.04 4.78
CA ARG A 79 6.44 4.72 4.91
C ARG A 79 5.61 5.98 4.86
N GLY A 80 4.53 5.99 4.07
CA GLY A 80 3.69 7.18 3.92
C GLY A 80 2.99 7.53 5.23
N LYS A 81 3.08 8.80 5.62
CA LYS A 81 2.45 9.39 6.80
C LYS A 81 1.48 10.49 6.35
N VAL A 82 0.49 10.06 5.57
CA VAL A 82 -0.54 10.90 4.94
C VAL A 82 -1.79 10.07 4.73
N ILE A 83 -2.92 10.72 4.45
CA ILE A 83 -4.11 10.02 3.97
C ILE A 83 -3.77 9.25 2.68
N GLY A 84 -4.19 7.98 2.62
CA GLY A 84 -3.80 6.99 1.60
C GLY A 84 -2.48 6.25 1.90
N GLY A 85 -1.71 6.72 2.89
CA GLY A 85 -0.49 6.08 3.39
C GLY A 85 0.59 5.89 2.34
N SER A 86 1.29 4.76 2.39
CA SER A 86 2.31 4.41 1.38
C SER A 86 1.77 4.32 -0.04
N GLY A 87 0.47 4.07 -0.24
CA GLY A 87 -0.13 4.06 -1.58
C GLY A 87 -0.07 5.42 -2.27
N THR A 88 -0.08 6.51 -1.48
CA THR A 88 -0.02 7.88 -2.00
C THR A 88 1.38 8.28 -2.47
N ILE A 89 2.42 7.71 -1.87
CA ILE A 89 3.82 8.10 -2.12
C ILE A 89 4.63 7.03 -2.85
N ASN A 90 3.97 5.99 -3.40
CA ASN A 90 4.65 4.92 -4.13
C ASN A 90 4.86 5.28 -5.61
N GLN A 91 5.37 4.32 -6.37
CA GLN A 91 5.70 4.45 -7.79
C GLN A 91 4.50 4.20 -8.73
N LEU A 92 3.28 4.09 -8.20
CA LEU A 92 2.03 3.87 -8.93
C LEU A 92 1.98 2.60 -9.81
N MET A 93 2.89 1.65 -9.62
CA MET A 93 2.86 0.36 -10.32
C MET A 93 1.72 -0.51 -9.77
N TYR A 94 0.95 -1.12 -10.67
CA TYR A 94 -0.13 -2.04 -10.33
C TYR A 94 0.17 -3.46 -10.82
N HIS A 95 0.20 -4.41 -9.88
CA HIS A 95 0.35 -5.83 -10.14
C HIS A 95 -0.54 -6.61 -9.18
N ARG A 96 -1.22 -7.65 -9.68
CA ARG A 96 -2.04 -8.55 -8.84
C ARG A 96 -1.21 -9.60 -8.08
N GLY A 97 0.07 -9.81 -8.42
CA GLY A 97 0.94 -10.84 -7.85
C GLY A 97 0.94 -12.17 -8.64
N ASN A 98 1.74 -13.14 -8.22
CA ASN A 98 1.81 -14.46 -8.86
C ASN A 98 0.71 -15.38 -8.28
N PRO A 99 -0.11 -16.05 -9.12
CA PRO A 99 -1.11 -17.00 -8.65
C PRO A 99 -0.61 -18.03 -7.63
N GLN A 100 0.62 -18.53 -7.83
CA GLN A 100 1.22 -19.53 -6.95
C GLN A 100 1.39 -19.04 -5.51
N ASP A 101 1.61 -17.73 -5.30
CA ASP A 101 1.78 -17.18 -3.94
C ASP A 101 0.49 -17.33 -3.13
N TYR A 102 -0.65 -17.06 -3.77
CA TYR A 102 -1.99 -17.18 -3.16
C TYR A 102 -2.38 -18.64 -2.93
N ASP A 103 -2.13 -19.51 -3.91
CA ASP A 103 -2.40 -20.94 -3.77
C ASP A 103 -1.55 -21.57 -2.65
N ASN A 104 -0.30 -21.11 -2.50
CA ASN A 104 0.55 -21.48 -1.37
C ASN A 104 -0.05 -21.01 -0.02
N TRP A 105 -0.61 -19.80 0.06
CA TRP A 105 -1.29 -19.34 1.28
C TRP A 105 -2.47 -20.24 1.64
N ALA A 106 -3.28 -20.63 0.66
CA ALA A 106 -4.37 -21.57 0.88
C ALA A 106 -3.88 -22.95 1.35
N ALA A 107 -2.79 -23.46 0.75
CA ALA A 107 -2.18 -24.73 1.14
C ALA A 107 -1.63 -24.73 2.58
N LEU A 108 -1.24 -23.57 3.12
CA LEU A 108 -0.85 -23.38 4.51
C LEU A 108 -2.04 -23.38 5.49
N GLY A 109 -3.26 -23.63 5.02
CA GLY A 109 -4.48 -23.69 5.83
C GLY A 109 -5.32 -22.41 5.81
N ASN A 110 -4.94 -21.39 5.02
CA ASN A 110 -5.72 -20.15 4.89
C ASN A 110 -6.83 -20.32 3.85
N THR A 111 -7.89 -21.04 4.20
CA THR A 111 -9.02 -21.27 3.30
C THR A 111 -9.58 -19.95 2.76
N GLY A 112 -9.85 -19.90 1.45
CA GLY A 112 -10.34 -18.70 0.76
C GLY A 112 -9.24 -17.76 0.24
N TRP A 113 -7.96 -18.05 0.47
CA TRP A 113 -6.85 -17.22 0.00
C TRP A 113 -6.17 -17.72 -1.29
N ASN A 114 -6.75 -18.71 -1.99
CA ASN A 114 -6.24 -19.17 -3.29
C ASN A 114 -6.44 -18.11 -4.37
N TYR A 115 -5.69 -18.19 -5.48
CA TYR A 115 -5.69 -17.15 -6.51
C TYR A 115 -7.08 -16.93 -7.11
N LYS A 116 -7.82 -18.00 -7.37
CA LYS A 116 -9.17 -17.92 -7.93
C LYS A 116 -10.10 -17.08 -7.05
N THR A 117 -10.04 -17.25 -5.73
CA THR A 117 -10.86 -16.47 -4.79
C THR A 117 -10.41 -15.01 -4.71
N VAL A 118 -9.11 -14.74 -4.60
CA VAL A 118 -8.64 -13.34 -4.49
C VAL A 118 -8.77 -12.55 -5.80
N LEU A 119 -8.79 -13.23 -6.96
CA LEU A 119 -8.99 -12.60 -8.27
C LEU A 119 -10.30 -11.81 -8.35
N GLU A 120 -11.37 -12.31 -7.70
CA GLU A 120 -12.64 -11.60 -7.61
C GLU A 120 -12.48 -10.23 -6.92
N TYR A 121 -11.68 -10.17 -5.86
CA TYR A 121 -11.41 -8.94 -5.13
C TYR A 121 -10.46 -8.00 -5.87
N PHE A 122 -9.47 -8.52 -6.60
CA PHE A 122 -8.66 -7.70 -7.50
C PHE A 122 -9.53 -7.00 -8.53
N LYS A 123 -10.40 -7.75 -9.22
CA LYS A 123 -11.35 -7.22 -10.20
C LYS A 123 -12.30 -6.19 -9.58
N LYS A 124 -12.76 -6.41 -8.34
CA LYS A 124 -13.61 -5.45 -7.61
C LYS A 124 -12.86 -4.14 -7.27
N SER A 125 -11.54 -4.19 -7.13
CA SER A 125 -10.72 -3.06 -6.72
C SER A 125 -10.17 -2.19 -7.86
N GLU A 126 -10.18 -2.71 -9.09
CA GLU A 126 -9.59 -2.05 -10.25
C GLU A 126 -10.64 -1.59 -11.26
N ASP A 127 -10.32 -0.51 -11.97
CA ASP A 127 -11.08 -0.02 -13.13
C ASP A 127 -10.09 0.30 -14.26
N TYR A 128 -9.75 -0.72 -15.05
CA TYR A 128 -8.75 -0.59 -16.12
C TYR A 128 -9.36 0.05 -17.37
N GLN A 129 -8.88 1.25 -17.72
CA GLN A 129 -9.36 2.05 -18.85
C GLN A 129 -8.40 2.05 -20.06
N GLY A 130 -7.45 1.11 -20.11
CA GLY A 130 -6.49 1.02 -21.21
C GLY A 130 -6.99 0.20 -22.40
N PRO A 131 -6.24 0.18 -23.52
CA PRO A 131 -6.65 -0.49 -24.75
C PRO A 131 -6.49 -2.03 -24.72
N VAL A 132 -5.79 -2.59 -23.72
CA VAL A 132 -5.47 -4.02 -23.65
C VAL A 132 -6.41 -4.73 -22.67
N LYS A 133 -7.04 -5.83 -23.07
CA LYS A 133 -7.85 -6.61 -22.13
C LYS A 133 -6.97 -7.15 -20.98
N PRO A 134 -7.32 -6.91 -19.70
CA PRO A 134 -6.59 -7.49 -18.58
C PRO A 134 -6.56 -9.02 -18.67
N ARG A 135 -5.40 -9.61 -18.34
CA ARG A 135 -5.27 -11.05 -18.23
C ARG A 135 -6.00 -11.52 -16.96
N ASP A 136 -6.79 -12.58 -17.10
CA ASP A 136 -7.43 -13.27 -15.98
C ASP A 136 -6.52 -14.36 -15.42
#